data_AF-A0A959HFE1-F1
#
_entry.id   AF-A0A959HFE1-F1
#
_cell.length_a   1.000
_cell.length_b   1.000
_cell.length_c   1.000
_cell.angle_alpha   90.00
_cell.angle_beta   90.00
_cell.angle_gamma   90.00
#
_symmetry.space_group_name_H-M   'P 1'
#
loop_
_entity.id
_entity.type
_entity.pdbx_description
1 polymer ?
#
loop_
_entity_poly.entity_id
_entity_poly.type
_entity_poly.pdbx_seq_one_letter_code
_entity_poly.pdbx_strand_id
1 'polypeptide(L)'
;MNADGNFDNPENSRDTLIVESGRLKELDFLFREPLQNTTLNAMDLRLIFRSFRRAALQHLNPRLGLNVDVRYRSTFGDDAYQGDVLLGRADLFLPGLSRNHSFAINAMYQRQDVLDNYRFSNLFVYPRGYDTVFGDEVFKLGFNYYLPLFYPDLALNGLAFLKRVKANVFYDQAWLSAGSPFTNTWIQNAAGLELTFDVRFLRLLEIDFGLRYSYILGDDFLPNGGRHQFDFLLLSITE
;
A
#
# COMPACT_ATOMS: atom_id res chain seq x y z
N MET A 1 -20.89 9.80 15.29
CA MET A 1 -19.64 9.11 15.63
C MET A 1 -20.02 7.98 16.56
N ASN A 2 -20.14 6.76 16.05
CA ASN A 2 -20.43 5.58 16.86
C ASN A 2 -19.08 5.02 17.32
N ALA A 3 -18.90 4.84 18.63
CA ALA A 3 -17.62 4.48 19.24
C ALA A 3 -17.36 2.95 19.26
N ASP A 4 -18.27 2.17 18.69
CA ASP A 4 -18.16 0.72 18.62
C ASP A 4 -17.65 0.32 17.23
N GLY A 5 -16.34 0.43 17.03
CA GLY A 5 -15.60 -0.31 16.01
C GLY A 5 -15.52 -1.80 16.37
N ASN A 6 -16.66 -2.38 16.78
CA ASN A 6 -16.74 -3.73 17.29
C ASN A 6 -16.48 -4.71 16.15
N PHE A 7 -15.57 -5.64 16.40
CA PHE A 7 -15.17 -6.76 15.55
C PHE A 7 -16.30 -7.77 15.24
N ASP A 8 -17.52 -7.47 15.70
CA ASP A 8 -18.65 -8.41 15.75
C ASP A 8 -19.83 -7.98 14.84
N ASN A 9 -19.64 -7.05 13.90
CA ASN A 9 -20.71 -6.66 12.98
C ASN A 9 -20.77 -7.62 11.76
N PRO A 10 -21.77 -8.52 11.67
CA PRO A 10 -21.88 -9.48 10.57
C PRO A 10 -22.23 -8.81 9.22
N GLU A 11 -22.62 -7.53 9.22
CA GLU A 11 -22.85 -6.76 7.99
C GLU A 11 -21.56 -6.12 7.45
N ASN A 12 -20.46 -6.13 8.22
CA ASN A 12 -19.17 -5.64 7.76
C ASN A 12 -18.38 -6.78 7.10
N SER A 13 -18.51 -6.91 5.78
CA SER A 13 -17.76 -7.90 4.98
C SER A 13 -16.24 -7.72 5.04
N ARG A 14 -15.77 -6.61 5.65
CA ARG A 14 -14.35 -6.30 5.83
C ARG A 14 -13.66 -7.19 6.86
N ASP A 15 -14.41 -7.63 7.87
CA ASP A 15 -13.87 -8.33 9.03
C ASP A 15 -14.42 -9.77 9.15
N THR A 16 -15.27 -10.19 8.20
CA THR A 16 -15.91 -11.50 8.22
C THR A 16 -15.27 -12.43 7.19
N LEU A 17 -14.57 -13.46 7.67
CA LEU A 17 -14.12 -14.59 6.85
C LEU A 17 -15.17 -15.70 6.89
N ILE A 18 -15.50 -16.29 5.74
CA ILE A 18 -16.50 -17.36 5.65
C ILE A 18 -15.81 -18.70 5.87
N VAL A 19 -16.31 -19.47 6.84
CA VAL A 19 -15.78 -20.79 7.19
C VAL A 19 -16.84 -21.85 6.91
N GLU A 20 -16.42 -22.96 6.30
CA GLU A 20 -17.31 -24.10 6.07
C GLU A 20 -17.72 -24.73 7.41
N SER A 21 -19.02 -24.98 7.61
CA SER A 21 -19.61 -25.49 8.86
C SER A 21 -18.94 -26.76 9.41
N GLY A 22 -18.38 -27.61 8.53
CA GLY A 22 -17.66 -28.82 8.92
C GLY A 22 -16.24 -28.60 9.48
N ARG A 23 -15.70 -27.39 9.38
CA ARG A 23 -14.30 -27.04 9.69
C ARG A 23 -14.16 -26.10 10.89
N LEU A 24 -15.25 -25.81 11.61
CA LEU A 24 -15.24 -24.93 12.78
C LEU A 24 -14.28 -25.38 13.89
N LYS A 25 -14.03 -26.70 14.04
CA LYS A 25 -13.05 -27.24 14.99
C LYS A 25 -11.61 -26.83 14.67
N GLU A 26 -11.33 -26.49 13.42
CA GLU A 26 -10.03 -25.95 13.05
C GLU A 26 -9.86 -24.52 13.61
N LEU A 27 -10.92 -23.83 14.04
CA LEU A 27 -10.82 -22.46 14.61
C LEU A 27 -10.64 -22.43 16.14
N ASP A 28 -10.62 -23.57 16.83
CA ASP A 28 -10.53 -23.64 18.31
C ASP A 28 -9.26 -22.93 18.85
N PHE A 29 -8.22 -22.76 18.03
CA PHE A 29 -7.00 -22.06 18.43
C PHE A 29 -7.11 -20.53 18.40
N LEU A 30 -8.14 -19.94 17.77
CA LEU A 30 -8.35 -18.48 17.76
C LEU A 30 -8.77 -17.94 19.14
N PHE A 31 -9.24 -18.82 20.04
CA PHE A 31 -9.70 -18.48 21.39
C PHE A 31 -8.64 -18.82 22.47
N ARG A 32 -7.35 -18.60 22.18
CA ARG A 32 -6.28 -18.80 23.17
C ARG A 32 -6.16 -17.60 24.12
N GLU A 33 -5.78 -17.90 25.36
CA GLU A 33 -5.48 -16.89 26.38
C GLU A 33 -4.47 -15.85 25.85
N PRO A 34 -4.60 -14.56 26.23
CA PRO A 34 -3.69 -13.52 25.81
C PRO A 34 -2.24 -13.89 26.12
N LEU A 35 -1.35 -13.58 25.17
CA LEU A 35 0.05 -14.00 25.18
C LEU A 35 0.71 -13.69 26.54
N GLN A 36 1.30 -14.72 27.15
CA GLN A 36 2.09 -14.56 28.37
C GLN A 36 3.35 -13.71 28.09
N ASN A 37 3.92 -13.10 29.12
CA ASN A 37 5.15 -12.30 29.02
C ASN A 37 6.35 -13.22 28.72
N THR A 38 6.62 -13.46 27.44
CA THR A 38 7.74 -14.28 26.95
C THR A 38 8.60 -13.52 25.95
N THR A 39 9.86 -13.96 25.81
CA THR A 39 10.82 -13.46 24.82
C THR A 39 10.49 -13.96 23.42
N LEU A 40 10.25 -13.05 22.49
CA LEU A 40 10.09 -13.33 21.06
C LEU A 40 11.44 -13.18 20.34
N ASN A 41 11.87 -14.21 19.60
CA ASN A 41 13.00 -14.11 18.69
C ASN A 41 12.50 -14.16 17.24
N ALA A 42 13.04 -13.28 16.39
CA ALA A 42 12.66 -13.20 14.99
C ALA A 42 13.87 -12.88 14.10
N MET A 43 13.84 -13.40 12.88
CA MET A 43 14.82 -13.15 11.83
C MET A 43 14.18 -12.29 10.73
N ASP A 44 14.94 -11.34 10.20
CA ASP A 44 14.51 -10.45 9.11
C ASP A 44 15.59 -10.43 8.02
N LEU A 45 15.25 -10.99 6.87
CA LEU A 45 16.12 -11.05 5.70
C LEU A 45 15.56 -10.12 4.62
N ARG A 46 16.38 -9.22 4.10
CA ARG A 46 15.98 -8.27 3.06
C ARG A 46 17.01 -8.20 1.94
N LEU A 47 16.54 -8.32 0.70
CA LEU A 47 17.33 -8.20 -0.52
C LEU A 47 16.79 -7.04 -1.35
N ILE A 48 17.65 -6.08 -1.66
CA ILE A 48 17.30 -4.89 -2.44
C ILE A 48 18.18 -4.83 -3.67
N PHE A 49 17.56 -4.75 -4.85
CA PHE A 49 18.24 -4.52 -6.12
C PHE A 49 17.70 -3.24 -6.77
N ARG A 50 18.62 -2.38 -7.24
CA ARG A 50 18.29 -1.08 -7.84
C ARG A 50 19.15 -0.83 -9.06
N SER A 51 18.51 -0.54 -10.19
CA SER A 51 19.16 -0.15 -11.43
C SER A 51 18.40 1.00 -12.06
N PHE A 52 19.04 2.17 -12.17
CA PHE A 52 18.38 3.38 -12.67
C PHE A 52 19.26 4.12 -13.68
N ARG A 53 18.64 4.57 -14.76
CA ARG A 53 19.24 5.58 -15.63
C ARG A 53 19.11 6.96 -14.99
N ARG A 54 20.16 7.78 -15.05
CA ARG A 54 20.11 9.17 -14.58
C ARG A 54 18.94 9.92 -15.22
N ALA A 55 18.17 10.64 -14.40
CA ALA A 55 17.09 11.51 -14.83
C ALA A 55 17.55 12.97 -14.86
N ALA A 56 16.98 13.78 -15.75
CA ALA A 56 17.18 15.23 -15.75
C ALA A 56 16.29 15.87 -14.67
N LEU A 57 16.62 17.10 -14.23
CA LEU A 57 15.90 17.80 -13.15
C LEU A 57 14.38 17.98 -13.41
N GLN A 58 13.98 18.02 -14.68
CA GLN A 58 12.58 18.17 -15.09
C GLN A 58 11.81 16.84 -15.18
N HIS A 59 12.50 15.70 -15.11
CA HIS A 59 11.84 14.40 -15.11
C HIS A 59 11.45 14.02 -13.69
N LEU A 60 10.21 13.56 -13.50
CA LEU A 60 9.73 13.07 -12.20
C LEU A 60 10.32 11.69 -11.87
N ASN A 61 10.56 10.87 -12.89
CA ASN A 61 11.10 9.52 -12.75
C ASN A 61 12.23 9.27 -13.75
N PRO A 62 13.12 8.30 -13.47
CA PRO A 62 14.10 7.83 -14.44
C PRO A 62 13.40 7.28 -15.69
N ARG A 63 13.99 7.49 -16.87
CA ARG A 63 13.42 6.98 -18.13
C ARG A 63 13.48 5.46 -18.26
N LEU A 64 14.42 4.83 -17.55
CA LEU A 64 14.48 3.39 -17.40
C LEU A 64 15.00 3.10 -16.00
N GLY A 65 14.24 2.35 -15.23
CA GLY A 65 14.57 2.04 -13.85
C GLY A 65 13.90 0.76 -13.38
N LEU A 66 14.62 -0.03 -12.59
CA LEU A 66 14.10 -1.21 -11.92
C LEU A 66 14.52 -1.15 -10.44
N ASN A 67 13.53 -1.23 -9.56
CA ASN A 67 13.71 -1.42 -8.13
C ASN A 67 13.05 -2.75 -7.76
N VAL A 68 13.76 -3.61 -7.04
CA VAL A 68 13.22 -4.86 -6.50
C VAL A 68 13.60 -4.95 -5.03
N ASP A 69 12.62 -5.25 -4.18
CA ASP A 69 12.79 -5.38 -2.73
C ASP A 69 12.05 -6.64 -2.29
N VAL A 70 12.79 -7.62 -1.78
CA VAL A 70 12.25 -8.87 -1.25
C VAL A 70 12.63 -8.94 0.22
N ARG A 71 11.64 -9.17 1.09
CA ARG A 71 11.82 -9.26 2.53
C ARG A 71 11.12 -10.50 3.07
N TYR A 72 11.81 -11.26 3.89
CA TYR A 72 11.29 -12.42 4.59
C TYR A 72 11.52 -12.25 6.09
N ARG A 73 10.44 -12.33 6.88
CA ARG A 73 10.52 -12.29 8.34
C ARG A 73 9.91 -13.57 8.90
N SER A 74 10.56 -14.18 9.87
CA SER A 74 10.05 -15.38 10.52
C SER A 74 10.46 -15.40 11.98
N THR A 75 9.57 -15.87 12.84
CA THR A 75 9.88 -16.12 14.25
C THR A 75 10.63 -17.45 14.40
N PHE A 76 11.43 -17.57 15.45
CA PHE A 76 12.08 -18.84 15.77
C PHE A 76 12.13 -19.04 17.29
N GLY A 77 12.10 -20.30 17.71
CA GLY A 77 12.03 -20.67 19.13
C GLY A 77 10.67 -21.25 19.49
N ASP A 78 9.96 -20.60 20.41
CA ASP A 78 8.71 -21.10 21.00
C ASP A 78 7.56 -21.17 19.98
N ASP A 79 6.91 -22.33 19.89
CA ASP A 79 5.77 -22.63 19.01
C ASP A 79 4.58 -21.70 19.28
N ALA A 80 4.49 -21.12 20.49
CA ALA A 80 3.47 -20.15 20.85
C ALA A 80 3.49 -18.87 19.98
N TYR A 81 4.59 -18.58 19.27
CA TYR A 81 4.76 -17.38 18.44
C TYR A 81 5.14 -17.70 16.99
N GLN A 82 4.84 -18.90 16.51
CA GLN A 82 5.12 -19.28 15.13
C GLN A 82 4.41 -18.34 14.15
N GLY A 83 5.16 -17.81 13.19
CA GLY A 83 4.62 -17.03 12.08
C GLY A 83 5.70 -16.56 11.13
N ASP A 84 5.34 -16.36 9.87
CA ASP A 84 6.24 -15.85 8.86
C ASP A 84 5.54 -14.97 7.82
N VAL A 85 6.31 -14.06 7.22
CA VAL A 85 5.83 -13.21 6.15
C VAL A 85 6.88 -13.08 5.06
N LEU A 86 6.47 -13.35 3.83
CA LEU A 86 7.21 -13.04 2.63
C LEU A 86 6.58 -11.82 1.97
N LEU A 87 7.38 -10.80 1.70
CA LEU A 87 6.99 -9.59 0.98
C LEU A 87 7.91 -9.41 -0.24
N GLY A 88 7.31 -9.20 -1.41
CA GLY A 88 8.01 -8.82 -2.63
C GLY A 88 7.46 -7.52 -3.18
N ARG A 89 8.33 -6.63 -3.63
CA ARG A 89 7.99 -5.40 -4.34
C ARG A 89 8.90 -5.25 -5.57
N ALA A 90 8.30 -4.85 -6.69
CA ALA A 90 9.04 -4.46 -7.89
C ALA A 90 8.44 -3.19 -8.50
N ASP A 91 9.29 -2.22 -8.81
CA ASP A 91 8.90 -0.99 -9.51
C ASP A 91 9.71 -0.87 -10.81
N LEU A 92 9.01 -0.80 -11.93
CA LEU A 92 9.57 -0.60 -13.27
C LEU A 92 9.19 0.78 -13.79
N PHE A 93 10.18 1.58 -14.15
CA PHE A 93 10.01 2.91 -14.72
C PHE A 93 10.35 2.91 -16.21
N LEU A 94 9.49 3.52 -17.01
CA LEU A 94 9.56 3.54 -18.48
C LEU A 94 9.33 4.97 -19.00
N PRO A 95 9.84 5.32 -20.19
CA PRO A 95 9.60 6.64 -20.76
C PRO A 95 8.11 6.80 -21.12
N GLY A 96 7.54 7.97 -20.84
CA GLY A 96 6.17 8.30 -21.20
C GLY A 96 6.02 8.74 -22.65
N LEU A 97 4.79 9.15 -23.02
CA LEU A 97 4.47 9.61 -24.38
C LEU A 97 5.10 10.97 -24.73
N SER A 98 5.31 11.83 -23.73
CA SER A 98 6.00 13.12 -23.89
C SER A 98 7.39 13.09 -23.25
N ARG A 99 8.25 14.06 -23.59
CA ARG A 99 9.65 14.13 -23.15
C ARG A 99 9.80 14.06 -21.63
N ASN A 100 8.90 14.70 -20.90
CA ASN A 100 8.97 14.82 -19.44
C ASN A 100 8.00 13.88 -18.71
N HIS A 101 7.28 13.01 -19.43
CA HIS A 101 6.33 12.07 -18.84
C HIS A 101 7.00 10.72 -18.58
N SER A 102 6.42 9.93 -17.68
CA SER A 102 6.92 8.58 -17.38
C SER A 102 5.79 7.63 -17.04
N PHE A 103 5.91 6.39 -17.48
CA PHE A 103 5.10 5.29 -16.95
C PHE A 103 5.83 4.64 -15.77
N ALA A 104 5.09 4.18 -14.77
CA ALA A 104 5.61 3.26 -13.78
C ALA A 104 4.63 2.10 -13.56
N ILE A 105 5.19 0.89 -13.49
CA ILE A 105 4.46 -0.33 -13.18
C ILE A 105 4.98 -0.83 -11.83
N ASN A 106 4.09 -1.02 -10.89
CA ASN A 106 4.38 -1.39 -9.51
C ASN A 106 3.76 -2.76 -9.29
N ALA A 107 4.53 -3.74 -8.83
CA ALA A 107 4.04 -5.04 -8.42
C ALA A 107 4.37 -5.25 -6.95
N MET A 108 3.42 -5.75 -6.18
CA MET A 108 3.64 -6.15 -4.79
C MET A 108 3.01 -7.51 -4.54
N TYR A 109 3.67 -8.33 -3.74
CA TYR A 109 3.18 -9.62 -3.29
C TYR A 109 3.44 -9.75 -1.79
N GLN A 110 2.46 -10.23 -1.04
CA GLN A 110 2.64 -10.62 0.35
C GLN A 110 2.02 -11.99 0.58
N ARG A 111 2.71 -12.84 1.31
CA ARG A 111 2.17 -14.07 1.88
C ARG A 111 2.41 -14.10 3.39
N GLN A 112 1.34 -14.24 4.16
CA GLN A 112 1.34 -14.32 5.61
C GLN A 112 0.03 -14.94 6.10
N ASP A 113 0.09 -16.14 6.66
CA ASP A 113 -1.10 -16.89 7.08
C ASP A 113 -1.90 -16.11 8.14
N VAL A 114 -3.20 -15.90 7.89
CA VAL A 114 -4.14 -15.23 8.80
C VAL A 114 -4.19 -15.92 10.15
N LEU A 115 -3.89 -17.21 10.19
CA LEU A 115 -3.90 -18.05 11.38
C LEU A 115 -2.55 -18.13 12.12
N ASP A 116 -1.50 -17.45 11.63
CA ASP A 116 -0.22 -17.38 12.33
C ASP A 116 -0.40 -16.87 13.77
N ASN A 117 0.20 -17.57 14.74
CA ASN A 117 0.16 -17.19 16.16
C ASN A 117 0.80 -15.82 16.40
N TYR A 118 1.80 -15.46 15.59
CA TYR A 118 2.38 -14.12 15.59
C TYR A 118 2.32 -13.50 14.20
N ARG A 119 1.66 -12.34 14.09
CA ARG A 119 1.58 -11.58 12.85
C ARG A 119 2.51 -10.37 12.89
N PHE A 120 3.47 -10.35 11.97
CA PHE A 120 4.29 -9.17 11.74
C PHE A 120 3.47 -7.98 11.24
N SER A 121 3.99 -6.78 11.44
CA SER A 121 3.41 -5.54 10.90
C SER A 121 3.24 -5.62 9.39
N ASN A 122 2.05 -5.25 8.90
CA ASN A 122 1.74 -5.26 7.48
C ASN A 122 2.49 -4.12 6.77
N LEU A 123 3.28 -4.47 5.76
CA LEU A 123 4.07 -3.53 4.95
C LEU A 123 3.58 -3.48 3.50
N PHE A 124 2.54 -4.24 3.17
CA PHE A 124 1.92 -4.24 1.86
C PHE A 124 1.12 -2.96 1.64
N VAL A 125 1.24 -2.36 0.45
CA VAL A 125 0.48 -1.17 0.07
C VAL A 125 -0.68 -1.60 -0.83
N TYR A 126 -1.89 -1.60 -0.29
CA TYR A 126 -3.13 -1.97 -0.97
C TYR A 126 -3.48 -1.01 -2.13
N PRO A 127 -4.38 -1.40 -3.05
CA PRO A 127 -4.94 -0.49 -4.05
C PRO A 127 -5.43 0.81 -3.42
N ARG A 128 -5.13 1.93 -4.08
CA ARG A 128 -5.47 3.26 -3.55
C ARG A 128 -6.97 3.42 -3.33
N GLY A 129 -7.33 4.04 -2.22
CA GLY A 129 -8.72 4.18 -1.78
C GLY A 129 -9.30 2.94 -1.10
N TYR A 130 -8.58 1.82 -0.97
CA TYR A 130 -9.01 0.71 -0.11
C TYR A 130 -8.35 0.79 1.27
N ASP A 131 -9.04 0.30 2.29
CA ASP A 131 -8.41 0.03 3.58
C ASP A 131 -7.70 -1.34 3.56
N THR A 132 -6.90 -1.58 4.59
CA THR A 132 -6.18 -2.85 4.77
C THR A 132 -7.17 -3.98 4.99
N VAL A 133 -6.98 -5.08 4.26
CA VAL A 133 -7.76 -6.32 4.41
C VAL A 133 -6.83 -7.46 4.78
N PHE A 134 -7.24 -8.29 5.74
CA PHE A 134 -6.51 -9.47 6.13
C PHE A 134 -6.77 -10.61 5.13
N GLY A 135 -5.69 -11.11 4.54
CA GLY A 135 -5.70 -12.29 3.68
C GLY A 135 -4.35 -12.98 3.76
N ASP A 136 -4.32 -14.27 3.45
CA ASP A 136 -3.10 -15.09 3.48
C ASP A 136 -2.15 -14.68 2.38
N GLU A 137 -2.69 -14.45 1.18
CA GLU A 137 -1.94 -14.04 0.01
C GLU A 137 -2.57 -12.82 -0.63
N VAL A 138 -1.73 -11.84 -0.97
CA VAL A 138 -2.14 -10.59 -1.59
C VAL A 138 -1.15 -10.28 -2.71
N PHE A 139 -1.64 -10.18 -3.94
CA PHE A 139 -0.88 -9.73 -5.10
C PHE A 139 -1.50 -8.46 -5.67
N LYS A 140 -0.69 -7.44 -5.94
CA LYS A 140 -1.12 -6.17 -6.53
C LYS A 140 -0.27 -5.83 -7.74
N LEU A 141 -0.93 -5.34 -8.78
CA LEU A 141 -0.36 -4.61 -9.90
C LEU A 141 -0.91 -3.18 -9.94
N GLY A 142 -0.03 -2.20 -10.06
CA GLY A 142 -0.35 -0.78 -10.16
C GLY A 142 0.29 -0.17 -11.39
N PHE A 143 -0.50 0.53 -12.18
CA PHE A 143 -0.07 1.29 -13.35
C PHE A 143 -0.18 2.77 -13.04
N ASN A 144 0.88 3.51 -13.31
CA ASN A 144 0.97 4.94 -13.04
C ASN A 144 1.48 5.68 -14.28
N TYR A 145 0.93 6.85 -14.55
CA TYR A 145 1.38 7.76 -15.57
C TYR A 145 1.60 9.13 -14.97
N TYR A 146 2.87 9.51 -14.82
CA TYR A 146 3.26 10.77 -14.19
C TYR A 146 3.45 11.86 -15.25
N LEU A 147 2.84 13.01 -15.00
CA LEU A 147 2.81 14.18 -15.87
C LEU A 147 3.22 15.44 -15.08
N PRO A 148 4.35 16.08 -15.37
CA PRO A 148 4.60 17.44 -14.92
C PRO A 148 3.67 18.39 -15.70
N LEU A 149 2.69 18.99 -15.03
CA LEU A 149 1.70 19.84 -15.69
C LEU A 149 2.31 21.19 -16.08
N PHE A 150 2.87 21.91 -15.11
CA PHE A 150 3.55 23.18 -15.34
C PHE A 150 4.44 23.58 -14.15
N TYR A 151 5.30 24.56 -14.41
CA TYR A 151 6.29 25.13 -13.50
C TYR A 151 5.94 26.60 -13.30
N PRO A 152 5.00 26.91 -12.40
CA PRO A 152 4.46 28.26 -12.32
C PRO A 152 5.44 29.26 -11.72
N ASP A 153 6.54 28.79 -11.09
CA ASP A 153 7.56 29.60 -10.42
C ASP A 153 6.95 30.77 -9.61
N LEU A 154 5.85 30.45 -8.90
CA LEU A 154 5.00 31.45 -8.28
C LEU A 154 5.47 31.72 -6.85
N ALA A 155 5.93 32.94 -6.61
CA ALA A 155 6.25 33.44 -5.27
C ALA A 155 4.96 33.84 -4.53
N LEU A 156 4.59 33.05 -3.53
CA LEU A 156 3.55 33.39 -2.56
C LEU A 156 4.18 34.26 -1.46
N ASN A 157 4.39 35.53 -1.81
CA ASN A 157 5.14 36.51 -1.01
C ASN A 157 6.57 36.04 -0.69
N GLY A 158 7.21 36.64 0.33
CA GLY A 158 8.53 36.23 0.79
C GLY A 158 8.55 34.89 1.55
N LEU A 159 7.39 34.25 1.74
CA LEU A 159 7.24 33.09 2.63
C LEU A 159 7.25 31.76 1.90
N ALA A 160 6.67 31.65 0.70
CA ALA A 160 6.59 30.37 0.01
C ALA A 160 6.76 30.52 -1.51
N PHE A 161 7.28 29.48 -2.14
CA PHE A 161 7.51 29.45 -3.59
C PHE A 161 7.01 28.12 -4.16
N LEU A 162 6.01 28.17 -5.04
CA LEU A 162 5.48 27.00 -5.73
C LEU A 162 6.34 26.72 -6.97
N LYS A 163 7.13 25.64 -6.93
CA LYS A 163 8.05 25.24 -7.98
C LYS A 163 7.35 24.48 -9.11
N ARG A 164 6.45 23.57 -8.75
CA ARG A 164 5.94 22.56 -9.70
C ARG A 164 4.56 22.07 -9.32
N VAL A 165 3.73 21.88 -10.35
CA VAL A 165 2.47 21.14 -10.26
C VAL A 165 2.60 19.87 -11.07
N LYS A 166 2.35 18.73 -10.43
CA LYS A 166 2.52 17.38 -10.99
C LYS A 166 1.20 16.64 -10.90
N ALA A 167 0.88 15.85 -11.90
CA ALA A 167 -0.24 14.92 -11.90
C ALA A 167 0.26 13.48 -12.04
N ASN A 168 -0.50 12.55 -11.48
CA ASN A 168 -0.37 11.13 -11.73
C ASN A 168 -1.75 10.55 -12.01
N VAL A 169 -1.91 9.84 -13.12
CA VAL A 169 -3.10 9.04 -13.40
C VAL A 169 -2.76 7.60 -13.10
N PHE A 170 -3.64 6.91 -12.38
CA PHE A 170 -3.34 5.57 -11.93
C PHE A 170 -4.49 4.57 -12.08
N TYR A 171 -4.09 3.31 -12.10
CA TYR A 171 -4.97 2.15 -11.98
C TYR A 171 -4.28 1.07 -11.14
N ASP A 172 -4.91 0.63 -10.06
CA ASP A 172 -4.45 -0.45 -9.21
C ASP A 172 -5.43 -1.63 -9.32
N GLN A 173 -4.88 -2.84 -9.34
CA GLN A 173 -5.60 -4.10 -9.32
C GLN A 173 -4.89 -5.03 -8.34
N ALA A 174 -5.62 -5.58 -7.37
CA ALA A 174 -5.13 -6.59 -6.46
C ALA A 174 -6.06 -7.79 -6.41
N TRP A 175 -5.46 -8.93 -6.10
CA TRP A 175 -6.10 -10.20 -5.85
C TRP A 175 -5.68 -10.65 -4.45
N LEU A 176 -6.67 -11.00 -3.65
CA LEU A 176 -6.51 -11.40 -2.28
C LEU A 176 -7.13 -12.77 -2.11
N SER A 177 -6.50 -13.64 -1.34
CA SER A 177 -7.07 -14.93 -0.97
C SER A 177 -6.78 -15.25 0.48
N ALA A 178 -7.77 -15.81 1.16
CA ALA A 178 -7.61 -16.52 2.43
C ALA A 178 -7.87 -18.00 2.16
N GLY A 179 -6.85 -18.82 2.42
CA GLY A 179 -6.86 -20.26 2.31
C GLY A 179 -7.41 -20.93 3.57
N SER A 180 -7.25 -22.25 3.58
CA SER A 180 -7.81 -23.15 4.58
C SER A 180 -7.67 -22.65 6.03
N PRO A 181 -8.75 -22.63 6.84
CA PRO A 181 -10.08 -23.19 6.59
C PRO A 181 -11.02 -22.27 5.80
N PHE A 182 -10.54 -21.11 5.35
CA PHE A 182 -11.27 -20.18 4.50
C PHE A 182 -11.15 -20.56 3.02
N THR A 183 -12.09 -20.09 2.21
CA THR A 183 -12.07 -20.27 0.74
C THR A 183 -12.46 -18.96 0.06
N ASN A 184 -12.03 -17.83 0.63
CA ASN A 184 -12.43 -16.52 0.17
C ASN A 184 -11.37 -15.98 -0.80
N THR A 185 -11.83 -15.50 -1.95
CA THR A 185 -11.02 -14.75 -2.91
C THR A 185 -11.69 -13.41 -3.16
N TRP A 186 -10.91 -12.35 -3.16
CA TRP A 186 -11.41 -11.01 -3.38
C TRP A 186 -10.58 -10.25 -4.40
N ILE A 187 -11.23 -9.28 -5.04
CA ILE A 187 -10.62 -8.46 -6.07
C ILE A 187 -10.79 -7.01 -5.67
N GLN A 188 -9.67 -6.30 -5.55
CA GLN A 188 -9.67 -4.87 -5.26
C GLN A 188 -9.13 -4.12 -6.47
N ASN A 189 -9.90 -3.19 -7.00
CA ASN A 189 -9.50 -2.35 -8.11
C ASN A 189 -9.93 -0.89 -7.95
N ALA A 190 -9.03 0.01 -8.28
CA ALA A 190 -9.25 1.43 -8.20
C ALA A 190 -8.53 2.17 -9.32
N ALA A 191 -9.16 3.21 -9.84
CA ALA A 191 -8.55 4.15 -10.78
C ALA A 191 -8.68 5.56 -10.25
N GLY A 192 -7.75 6.44 -10.57
CA GLY A 192 -7.82 7.78 -10.02
C GLY A 192 -6.75 8.74 -10.50
N LEU A 193 -6.71 9.87 -9.82
CA LEU A 193 -5.81 10.98 -10.12
C LEU A 193 -5.19 11.50 -8.84
N GLU A 194 -3.88 11.75 -8.87
CA GLU A 194 -3.15 12.45 -7.82
C GLU A 194 -2.65 13.78 -8.39
N LEU A 195 -2.86 14.85 -7.64
CA LEU A 195 -2.32 16.18 -7.94
C LEU A 195 -1.39 16.57 -6.81
N THR A 196 -0.12 16.81 -7.12
CA THR A 196 0.94 17.04 -6.14
C THR A 196 1.71 18.32 -6.47
N PHE A 197 2.23 18.96 -5.43
CA PHE A 197 2.75 20.32 -5.45
C PHE A 197 4.10 20.37 -4.73
N ASP A 198 5.12 20.86 -5.44
CA ASP A 198 6.44 21.11 -4.87
C ASP A 198 6.50 22.57 -4.39
N VAL A 199 6.54 22.77 -3.07
CA VAL A 199 6.59 24.11 -2.45
C VAL A 199 7.86 24.26 -1.63
N ARG A 200 8.55 25.39 -1.80
CA ARG A 200 9.65 25.79 -0.91
C ARG A 200 9.15 26.83 0.07
N PHE A 201 9.11 26.49 1.34
CA PHE A 201 8.67 27.33 2.44
C PHE A 201 9.87 27.97 3.16
N LEU A 202 9.77 29.27 3.45
CA LEU A 202 10.78 30.12 4.10
C LEU A 202 12.18 30.05 3.47
N ARG A 203 12.28 29.66 2.19
CA ARG A 203 13.55 29.36 1.50
C ARG A 203 14.38 28.25 2.15
N LEU A 204 13.88 27.59 3.19
CA LEU A 204 14.56 26.53 3.92
C LEU A 204 13.94 25.19 3.55
N LEU A 205 12.65 25.04 3.80
CA LEU A 205 11.97 23.76 3.76
C LEU A 205 11.39 23.46 2.39
N GLU A 206 11.69 22.31 1.81
CA GLU A 206 11.00 21.78 0.64
C GLU A 206 9.90 20.82 1.10
N ILE A 207 8.67 21.11 0.68
CA ILE A 207 7.47 20.37 1.02
C ILE A 207 6.86 19.84 -0.28
N ASP A 208 6.64 18.53 -0.35
CA ASP A 208 5.87 17.88 -1.41
C ASP A 208 4.57 17.33 -0.81
N PHE A 209 3.45 17.91 -1.22
CA PHE A 209 2.12 17.53 -0.75
C PHE A 209 1.14 17.43 -1.92
N GLY A 210 -0.01 16.82 -1.71
CA GLY A 210 -1.00 16.67 -2.76
C GLY A 210 -2.37 16.20 -2.30
N LEU A 211 -3.24 16.06 -3.28
CA LEU A 211 -4.57 15.51 -3.15
C LEU A 211 -4.68 14.29 -4.07
N ARG A 212 -5.28 13.23 -3.57
CA ARG A 212 -5.60 12.03 -4.32
C ARG A 212 -7.10 11.88 -4.38
N TYR A 213 -7.60 11.64 -5.58
CA TYR A 213 -8.93 11.14 -5.81
C TYR A 213 -8.84 9.70 -6.32
N SER A 214 -9.51 8.78 -5.63
CA SER A 214 -9.58 7.37 -6.00
C SER A 214 -11.03 6.97 -6.23
N TYR A 215 -11.29 6.33 -7.37
CA TYR A 215 -12.57 5.74 -7.70
C TYR A 215 -12.46 4.22 -7.65
N ILE A 216 -13.23 3.62 -6.74
CA ILE A 216 -13.28 2.18 -6.55
C ILE A 216 -14.24 1.57 -7.57
N LEU A 217 -13.74 0.61 -8.36
CA LEU A 217 -14.46 0.00 -9.47
C LEU A 217 -15.29 -1.21 -9.00
N GLY A 218 -14.76 -1.98 -8.05
CA GLY A 218 -15.40 -3.16 -7.46
C GLY A 218 -16.39 -2.83 -6.35
N ASP A 219 -17.08 -3.86 -5.88
CA ASP A 219 -18.08 -3.78 -4.82
C ASP A 219 -17.55 -4.29 -3.46
N ASP A 220 -16.42 -5.01 -3.48
CA ASP A 220 -15.81 -5.58 -2.27
C ASP A 220 -15.07 -4.49 -1.46
N PHE A 221 -15.17 -4.53 -0.12
CA PHE A 221 -14.40 -3.71 0.83
C PHE A 221 -14.48 -2.17 0.67
N LEU A 222 -15.57 -1.64 0.11
CA LEU A 222 -15.79 -0.19 -0.01
C LEU A 222 -15.62 0.55 1.33
N PRO A 223 -14.64 1.45 1.47
CA PRO A 223 -14.50 2.25 2.68
C PRO A 223 -15.70 3.18 2.85
N ASN A 224 -16.27 3.19 4.06
CA ASN A 224 -17.42 4.01 4.42
C ASN A 224 -18.64 3.82 3.47
N GLY A 225 -18.73 2.67 2.77
CA GLY A 225 -19.79 2.39 1.79
C GLY A 225 -19.74 3.22 0.50
N GLY A 226 -18.67 3.99 0.27
CA GLY A 226 -18.53 4.89 -0.87
C GLY A 226 -17.49 4.44 -1.89
N ARG A 227 -17.77 4.64 -3.19
CA ARG A 227 -16.78 4.40 -4.26
C ARG A 227 -15.78 5.54 -4.44
N HIS A 228 -16.14 6.74 -3.99
CA HIS A 228 -15.34 7.94 -4.15
C HIS A 228 -14.53 8.19 -2.88
N GLN A 229 -13.21 8.16 -3.00
CA GLN A 229 -12.31 8.37 -1.88
C GLN A 229 -11.39 9.57 -2.16
N PHE A 230 -11.17 10.39 -1.14
CA PHE A 230 -10.34 11.59 -1.22
C PHE A 230 -9.30 11.55 -0.10
N ASP A 231 -8.03 11.51 -0.49
CA ASP A 231 -6.92 11.46 0.46
C ASP A 231 -6.04 12.71 0.32
N PHE A 232 -5.55 13.20 1.45
CA PHE A 232 -4.45 14.16 1.47
C PHE A 232 -3.12 13.41 1.48
N LEU A 233 -2.19 13.83 0.64
CA LEU A 233 -0.86 13.26 0.54
C LEU A 233 0.17 14.23 1.11
N LEU A 234 1.00 13.74 2.03
CA LEU A 234 2.26 14.38 2.40
C LEU A 234 3.39 13.44 1.97
N LEU A 235 4.08 13.80 0.89
CA LEU A 235 5.07 12.93 0.26
C LEU A 235 6.45 13.11 0.88
N SER A 236 6.86 14.35 1.14
CA SER A 236 8.12 14.62 1.82
C SER A 236 8.16 16.02 2.43
N ILE A 237 8.97 16.14 3.48
CA ILE A 237 9.41 17.41 4.06
C ILE A 237 10.93 17.27 4.21
N THR A 238 11.69 18.13 3.55
CA THR A 238 13.16 18.13 3.61
C THR A 238 13.68 19.53 3.91
N GLU A 239 14.68 19.62 4.79
CA GLU A 239 15.39 20.86 5.15
C GLU A 239 16.52 21.21 4.17
#